data_AF-A0A2I0J8G5-F1
#
_entry.id   AF-A0A2I0J8G5-F1
#
_cell.length_a   1.000
_cell.length_b   1.000
_cell.length_c   1.000
_cell.angle_alpha   90.00
_cell.angle_beta   90.00
_cell.angle_gamma   90.00
#
_symmetry.space_group_name_H-M   'P 1'
#
loop_
_entity.id
_entity.type
_entity.pdbx_description
1 polymer ?
#
loop_
_entity_poly.entity_id
_entity_poly.type
_entity_poly.pdbx_seq_one_letter_code
_entity_poly.pdbx_strand_id
1 'polypeptide(L)'
;MNGAVEAANKNIKKIIEKMTATCKDWREILHFALLAYRTSIRTSTRATPYSLVYGMEAVLPIEVEIPSMRVLAEFELEEVEWAKQRYEQLNFSDKKRLTALCHGQCYQ
;
A
#
# COMPACT_ATOMS: atom_id res chain seq x y z
N MET A 1 -23.12 -6.95 7.01
CA MET A 1 -22.82 -6.43 5.67
C MET A 1 -21.31 -6.57 5.46
N ASN A 2 -20.85 -7.56 4.68
CA ASN A 2 -19.42 -7.91 4.51
C ASN A 2 -18.82 -7.52 3.15
N GLY A 3 -19.50 -6.65 2.39
CA GLY A 3 -19.15 -6.33 1.00
C GLY A 3 -17.70 -5.85 0.79
N ALA A 4 -17.16 -5.05 1.72
CA ALA A 4 -15.77 -4.61 1.64
C ALA A 4 -14.75 -5.77 1.76
N VAL A 5 -15.01 -6.70 2.68
CA VAL A 5 -14.17 -7.90 2.89
C VAL A 5 -14.30 -8.83 1.68
N GLU A 6 -15.50 -9.02 1.16
CA GLU A 6 -15.74 -9.83 -0.04
C GLU A 6 -15.03 -9.26 -1.27
N ALA A 7 -15.08 -7.93 -1.46
CA ALA A 7 -14.39 -7.25 -2.54
C ALA A 7 -12.86 -7.37 -2.40
N ALA A 8 -12.31 -7.21 -1.19
CA ALA A 8 -10.90 -7.41 -0.93
C ALA A 8 -10.48 -8.86 -1.25
N ASN A 9 -11.23 -9.85 -0.77
CA ASN A 9 -10.96 -11.27 -1.02
C ASN A 9 -11.02 -11.62 -2.52
N LYS A 10 -12.00 -11.06 -3.26
CA LYS A 10 -12.07 -11.22 -4.73
C LYS A 10 -10.84 -10.65 -5.43
N ASN A 11 -10.30 -9.52 -4.97
CA ASN A 11 -9.08 -8.94 -5.55
C ASN A 11 -7.85 -9.81 -5.25
N ILE A 12 -7.70 -10.27 -4.00
CA ILE A 12 -6.58 -11.13 -3.60
C ILE A 12 -6.61 -12.43 -4.40
N LYS A 13 -7.78 -13.06 -4.55
CA LYS A 13 -7.96 -14.25 -5.39
C LYS A 13 -7.49 -14.02 -6.83
N LYS A 14 -7.89 -12.90 -7.46
CA LYS A 14 -7.43 -12.55 -8.82
C LYS A 14 -5.91 -12.36 -8.93
N ILE A 15 -5.27 -11.82 -7.91
CA ILE A 15 -3.81 -11.67 -7.88
C ILE A 15 -3.15 -13.05 -7.81
N ILE A 16 -3.63 -13.92 -6.91
CA ILE A 16 -3.14 -15.30 -6.79
C ILE A 16 -3.31 -16.04 -8.11
N GLU A 17 -4.49 -16.00 -8.73
CA GLU A 17 -4.77 -16.66 -10.02
C GLU A 17 -3.77 -16.25 -11.11
N LYS A 18 -3.45 -14.94 -11.19
CA LYS A 18 -2.46 -14.43 -12.15
C LYS A 18 -1.05 -14.93 -11.86
N MET A 19 -0.66 -14.98 -10.59
CA MET A 19 0.67 -15.42 -10.18
C MET A 19 0.81 -16.95 -10.25
N THR A 20 -0.27 -17.70 -10.09
CA THR A 20 -0.25 -19.17 -10.23
C THR A 20 -0.02 -19.64 -11.67
N ALA A 21 -0.05 -18.72 -12.64
CA ALA A 21 0.39 -19.02 -14.00
C ALA A 21 1.90 -19.34 -14.07
N THR A 22 2.70 -18.78 -13.15
CA THR A 22 4.16 -18.97 -13.09
C THR A 22 4.62 -19.88 -11.95
N CYS A 23 3.83 -20.07 -10.88
CA CYS A 23 4.15 -21.01 -9.80
C CYS A 23 2.92 -21.86 -9.42
N LYS A 24 3.08 -23.17 -9.18
CA LYS A 24 1.95 -24.10 -9.04
C LYS A 24 1.29 -24.09 -7.65
N ASP A 25 1.97 -23.63 -6.60
CA ASP A 25 1.42 -23.62 -5.24
C ASP A 25 1.00 -22.21 -4.80
N TRP A 26 -0.30 -22.03 -4.57
CA TRP A 26 -0.85 -20.78 -4.07
C TRP A 26 -0.33 -20.41 -2.68
N ARG A 27 0.10 -21.39 -1.87
CA ARG A 27 0.60 -21.15 -0.51
C ARG A 27 1.92 -20.39 -0.54
N GLU A 28 2.80 -20.74 -1.47
CA GLU A 28 4.09 -20.07 -1.68
C GLU A 28 3.90 -18.64 -2.23
N ILE A 29 2.85 -18.44 -3.03
CA ILE A 29 2.57 -17.16 -3.68
C ILE A 29 1.77 -16.20 -2.79
N LEU A 30 1.05 -16.72 -1.79
CA LEU A 30 0.10 -15.95 -0.99
C LEU A 30 0.72 -14.69 -0.39
N HIS A 31 1.93 -14.79 0.17
CA HIS A 31 2.57 -13.62 0.77
C HIS A 31 2.90 -12.54 -0.26
N PHE A 32 3.27 -12.93 -1.49
CA PHE A 32 3.53 -11.98 -2.57
C PHE A 32 2.24 -11.33 -3.06
N ALA A 33 1.16 -12.11 -3.19
CA ALA A 33 -0.15 -11.58 -3.55
C ALA A 33 -0.66 -10.56 -2.53
N LEU A 34 -0.46 -10.85 -1.23
CA LEU A 34 -0.80 -9.92 -0.15
C LEU A 34 0.08 -8.66 -0.18
N LEU A 35 1.38 -8.79 -0.45
CA LEU A 35 2.28 -7.64 -0.60
C LEU A 35 1.83 -6.76 -1.76
N ALA A 36 1.62 -7.34 -2.94
CA ALA A 36 1.15 -6.62 -4.13
C ALA A 36 -0.19 -5.92 -3.86
N TYR A 37 -1.13 -6.59 -3.17
CA TYR A 37 -2.39 -5.96 -2.80
C TYR A 37 -2.19 -4.74 -1.88
N ARG A 38 -1.30 -4.84 -0.90
CA ARG A 38 -1.04 -3.78 0.09
C ARG A 38 -0.31 -2.56 -0.49
N THR A 39 0.56 -2.77 -1.47
CA THR A 39 1.41 -1.70 -2.03
C THR A 39 0.93 -1.15 -3.38
N SER A 40 -0.13 -1.73 -3.96
CA SER A 40 -0.74 -1.23 -5.20
C SER A 40 -1.85 -0.22 -4.91
N ILE A 41 -1.89 0.86 -5.69
CA ILE A 41 -2.95 1.87 -5.60
C ILE A 41 -4.29 1.24 -5.97
N ARG A 42 -5.30 1.42 -5.12
CA ARG A 42 -6.67 0.99 -5.41
C ARG A 42 -7.42 2.08 -6.14
N THR A 43 -8.05 1.76 -7.26
CA THR A 43 -8.90 2.71 -8.01
C THR A 43 -10.04 3.27 -7.16
N SER A 44 -10.59 2.46 -6.25
CA SER A 44 -11.70 2.83 -5.37
C SER A 44 -11.34 3.82 -4.27
N THR A 45 -10.08 3.88 -3.84
CA THR A 45 -9.64 4.78 -2.75
C THR A 45 -8.55 5.76 -3.18
N ARG A 46 -7.97 5.56 -4.38
CA ARG A 46 -6.81 6.29 -4.92
C ARG A 46 -5.58 6.27 -4.02
N ALA A 47 -5.50 5.29 -3.12
CA ALA A 47 -4.40 5.10 -2.19
C ALA A 47 -4.01 3.62 -2.13
N THR A 48 -2.80 3.33 -1.64
CA THR A 48 -2.42 1.95 -1.31
C THR A 48 -3.03 1.56 0.05
N PRO A 49 -3.44 0.30 0.25
CA PRO A 49 -3.92 -0.13 1.56
C PRO A 49 -2.86 0.06 2.66
N TYR A 50 -1.58 -0.09 2.33
CA TYR A 50 -0.48 0.15 3.27
C TYR A 50 -0.45 1.61 3.75
N SER A 51 -0.55 2.60 2.85
CA SER A 51 -0.49 4.00 3.25
C SER A 51 -1.70 4.48 4.04
N LEU A 52 -2.87 3.85 3.83
CA LEU A 52 -4.05 4.11 4.66
C LEU A 52 -3.86 3.62 6.11
N VAL A 53 -3.10 2.54 6.32
CA VAL A 53 -2.82 2.02 7.67
C VAL A 53 -1.69 2.81 8.33
N TYR A 54 -0.53 2.92 7.67
CA TYR A 54 0.71 3.43 8.27
C TYR A 54 0.98 4.92 7.99
N GLY A 55 0.13 5.59 7.21
CA GLY A 55 0.25 7.01 6.90
C GLY A 55 1.39 7.36 5.92
N MET A 56 2.03 6.36 5.30
CA MET A 56 3.06 6.55 4.26
C MET A 56 3.09 5.36 3.31
N GLU A 57 3.61 5.58 2.11
CA GLU A 57 3.83 4.49 1.17
C GLU A 57 4.94 3.55 1.66
N ALA A 58 4.75 2.25 1.46
CA ALA A 58 5.77 1.25 1.75
C ALA A 58 7.02 1.55 0.91
N VAL A 59 8.20 1.42 1.52
CA VAL A 59 9.47 1.38 0.78
C VAL A 59 9.69 -0.08 0.38
N LEU A 60 9.73 -0.36 -0.92
CA LEU A 60 9.91 -1.72 -1.41
C LEU A 60 11.38 -2.16 -1.26
N PRO A 61 11.67 -3.47 -1.08
CA PRO A 61 13.06 -3.95 -1.01
C PRO A 61 13.93 -3.52 -2.19
N ILE A 62 13.34 -3.50 -3.40
CA ILE A 62 14.06 -3.06 -4.62
C ILE A 62 14.46 -1.58 -4.57
N GLU A 63 13.72 -0.73 -3.87
CA GLU A 63 14.07 0.68 -3.68
C GLU A 63 15.25 0.87 -2.72
N VAL A 64 15.54 -0.14 -1.90
CA VAL A 64 16.69 -0.14 -0.99
C VAL A 64 17.89 -0.77 -1.68
N GLU A 65 17.68 -1.90 -2.37
CA GLU A 65 18.73 -2.60 -3.14
C GLU A 65 19.25 -1.73 -4.28
N ILE A 66 18.35 -1.05 -4.99
CA ILE A 66 18.65 -0.01 -5.96
C ILE A 66 18.10 1.30 -5.38
N PRO A 67 18.93 2.09 -4.66
CA PRO A 67 18.49 3.26 -3.92
C PRO A 67 17.59 4.17 -4.76
N SER A 68 16.30 4.21 -4.41
CA SER A 68 15.33 5.07 -5.07
C SER A 68 15.58 6.53 -4.68
N MET A 69 15.11 7.48 -5.48
CA MET A 69 15.19 8.91 -5.15
C MET A 69 14.64 9.24 -3.76
N ARG A 70 13.59 8.52 -3.33
CA ARG A 70 13.00 8.69 -2.00
C ARG A 70 13.95 8.22 -0.90
N VAL A 71 14.54 7.03 -1.07
CA VAL A 71 15.50 6.47 -0.10
C VAL A 71 16.75 7.35 -0.01
N LEU A 72 17.27 7.83 -1.14
CA LEU A 72 18.41 8.75 -1.18
C LEU A 72 18.08 10.07 -0.47
N ALA A 73 16.92 10.66 -0.78
CA ALA A 73 16.49 11.90 -0.14
C ALA A 73 16.35 11.73 1.39
N GLU A 74 15.85 10.60 1.88
CA GLU A 74 15.76 10.34 3.33
C GLU A 74 17.14 10.16 3.98
N PHE A 75 18.14 9.62 3.27
CA PHE A 75 19.49 9.41 3.79
C PHE A 75 20.29 10.71 3.97
N GLU A 76 20.01 11.72 3.17
CA GLU A 76 20.69 13.02 3.20
C GLU A 76 20.09 14.00 4.23
N LEU A 77 18.96 13.66 4.86
CA LEU A 77 18.28 14.52 5.82
C LEU A 77 18.87 14.42 7.23
N GLU A 78 19.06 15.56 7.86
CA GLU A 78 19.30 15.63 9.30
C GLU A 78 18.07 15.13 10.07
N GLU A 79 18.28 14.46 11.20
CA GLU A 79 17.22 13.84 12.01
C GLU A 79 16.07 14.81 12.34
N VAL A 80 16.41 16.07 12.64
CA VAL A 80 15.43 17.12 12.96
C VAL A 80 14.53 17.44 11.76
N GLU A 81 15.09 17.54 10.56
CA GLU A 81 14.33 17.82 9.34
C GLU A 81 13.51 16.59 8.93
N TRP A 82 14.07 15.39 9.06
CA TRP A 82 13.33 14.14 8.84
C TRP A 82 12.11 14.02 9.76
N ALA A 83 12.28 14.31 11.06
CA ALA A 83 11.20 14.27 12.04
C ALA A 83 10.09 15.28 11.71
N LYS A 84 10.46 16.48 11.28
CA LYS A 84 9.52 17.52 10.85
C LYS A 84 8.73 17.09 9.60
N GLN A 85 9.41 16.58 8.56
CA GLN A 85 8.73 16.07 7.37
C GLN A 85 7.79 14.91 7.71
N ARG A 86 8.20 14.02 8.61
CA ARG A 86 7.36 12.91 9.06
C ARG A 86 6.10 13.40 9.78
N TYR A 87 6.24 14.42 10.64
CA TYR A 87 5.10 15.04 11.31
C TYR A 87 4.11 15.67 10.32
N GLU A 88 4.63 16.40 9.33
CA GLU A 88 3.79 16.99 8.27
C GLU A 88 3.04 15.92 7.48
N GLN A 89 3.70 14.82 7.07
CA GLN A 89 3.03 13.70 6.39
C GLN A 89 1.90 13.09 7.24
N LEU A 90 2.12 12.91 8.54
CA LEU A 90 1.14 12.37 9.47
C LEU A 90 -0.07 13.29 9.64
N ASN A 91 0.13 14.61 9.67
CA ASN A 91 -0.97 15.58 9.74
C ASN A 91 -1.96 15.47 8.56
N PHE A 92 -1.49 15.06 7.38
CA PHE A 92 -2.35 14.84 6.22
C PHE A 92 -2.97 13.44 6.15
N SER A 93 -2.56 12.51 7.03
CA SER A 93 -2.97 11.10 6.95
C SER A 93 -4.46 10.90 7.21
N ASP A 94 -5.04 11.58 8.18
CA ASP A 94 -6.47 11.46 8.50
C ASP A 94 -7.36 11.99 7.38
N LYS A 95 -6.94 13.08 6.74
CA LYS A 95 -7.61 13.60 5.54
C LYS A 95 -7.60 12.55 4.42
N LYS A 96 -6.45 11.91 4.16
CA LYS A 96 -6.34 10.84 3.16
C LYS A 96 -7.25 9.65 3.49
N ARG A 97 -7.29 9.22 4.75
CA ARG A 97 -8.17 8.13 5.23
C ARG A 97 -9.64 8.48 5.05
N LEU A 98 -10.04 9.70 5.41
CA LEU A 98 -11.42 10.16 5.25
C LEU A 98 -11.82 10.19 3.76
N THR A 99 -10.97 10.73 2.90
CA THR A 99 -11.20 10.73 1.44
C THR A 99 -11.31 9.31 0.90
N ALA A 100 -10.45 8.39 1.32
CA ALA A 100 -10.51 6.98 0.92
C ALA A 100 -11.81 6.30 1.38
N LEU A 101 -12.29 6.59 2.59
CA LEU A 101 -13.57 6.08 3.10
C LEU A 101 -14.75 6.57 2.26
N CYS A 102 -14.82 7.88 2.00
CA CYS A 102 -15.86 8.47 1.16
C CYS A 102 -15.87 7.84 -0.24
N HIS A 103 -14.70 7.70 -0.87
CA HIS A 103 -14.64 7.07 -2.19
C HIS A 103 -15.00 5.58 -2.16
N GLY A 104 -14.57 4.84 -1.13
CA GLY A 104 -14.87 3.41 -0.99
C GLY A 104 -16.37 3.13 -0.85
N GLN A 105 -17.12 4.02 -0.19
CA GLN A 105 -18.57 3.92 -0.06
C GLN A 105 -19.29 4.06 -1.41
N CYS A 106 -18.71 4.75 -2.40
CA CYS A 106 -19.30 4.83 -3.74
C CYS A 106 -19.21 3.52 -4.54
N TYR A 107 -18.43 2.53 -4.06
CA TYR A 107 -18.23 1.23 -4.73
C TYR A 107 -18.80 0.05 -3.94
N GLN A 108 -19.53 0.31 -2.85
CA GLN A 108 -20.30 -0.68 -2.08
C GLN A 108 -21.73 -0.78 -2.60
#